data_AF-A0A972L700-F1
#
_entry.id   AF-A0A972L700-F1
#
_cell.length_a   1.000
_cell.length_b   1.000
_cell.length_c   1.000
_cell.angle_alpha   90.00
_cell.angle_beta   90.00
_cell.angle_gamma   90.00
#
_symmetry.space_group_name_H-M   'P 1'
#
loop_
_entity.id
_entity.type
_entity.pdbx_description
1 polymer ?
#
loop_
_entity_poly.entity_id
_entity_poly.type
_entity_poly.pdbx_seq_one_letter_code
_entity_poly.pdbx_strand_id
1 'polypeptide(L)' 'MTEEFESIEAMDNPKTAKKLPIGWLIFYIGTILWGIYYVGSYTPVFSGWTQVKAYEQSLEK' A
#
# COMPACT_ATOMS: atom_id res chain seq x y z
N MET A 1 -4.19 16.20 -31.06
CA MET A 1 -3.27 16.20 -29.91
C MET A 1 -3.58 17.37 -28.98
N THR A 2 -3.41 18.63 -29.38
CA THR A 2 -3.75 19.81 -28.55
C THR A 2 -5.24 19.87 -28.19
N GLU A 3 -6.12 19.76 -29.19
CA GLU A 3 -7.59 19.72 -29.01
C GLU A 3 -8.06 18.55 -28.10
N GLU A 4 -7.33 17.44 -28.12
CA GLU A 4 -7.65 16.24 -27.34
C GLU A 4 -7.29 16.46 -25.86
N PHE A 5 -6.13 17.06 -25.58
CA PHE A 5 -5.75 17.47 -24.23
C PHE A 5 -6.68 18.54 -23.64
N GLU A 6 -7.10 19.53 -24.44
CA GLU A 6 -8.06 20.55 -24.00
C GLU A 6 -9.43 19.94 -23.65
N SER A 7 -9.90 18.95 -24.43
CA SER A 7 -11.16 18.25 -24.15
C SER A 7 -11.11 17.43 -22.85
N ILE A 8 -9.95 16.83 -22.52
CA ILE A 8 -9.75 16.05 -21.29
C ILE A 8 -9.70 16.98 -20.07
N GLU A 9 -9.05 18.14 -20.18
CA GLU A 9 -8.97 19.12 -19.10
C GLU A 9 -10.34 19.75 -18.80
N ALA A 10 -11.17 19.97 -19.84
CA ALA A 10 -12.55 20.44 -19.68
C ALA A 10 -13.47 19.44 -18.95
N MET A 11 -13.10 18.15 -18.88
CA MET A 11 -13.84 17.12 -18.14
C MET A 11 -13.48 17.08 -16.65
N ASP A 12 -12.44 17.77 -16.19
CA ASP A 12 -12.03 17.75 -14.80
C ASP A 12 -12.97 18.59 -13.90
N ASN A 13 -13.19 18.12 -12.67
CA ASN A 13 -14.00 18.84 -11.71
C ASN A 13 -13.10 19.72 -10.83
N PRO A 14 -13.21 21.07 -10.91
CA PRO A 14 -12.30 21.98 -10.21
C PRO A 14 -12.36 21.83 -8.68
N LYS A 15 -13.44 21.27 -8.13
CA LYS A 15 -13.59 21.03 -6.68
C LYS A 15 -12.79 19.82 -6.19
N THR A 16 -12.47 18.87 -7.07
CA THR A 16 -11.79 17.61 -6.74
C THR A 16 -10.45 17.45 -7.45
N ALA A 17 -10.15 18.26 -8.46
CA ALA A 17 -8.90 18.24 -9.24
C ALA A 17 -7.62 18.18 -8.40
N LYS A 18 -7.64 18.80 -7.20
CA LYS A 18 -6.48 18.86 -6.28
C LYS A 18 -6.67 18.06 -4.99
N LYS A 19 -7.70 17.21 -4.91
CA LYS A 19 -8.00 16.43 -3.69
C LYS A 19 -7.84 14.95 -3.98
N LEU A 20 -7.03 14.29 -3.16
CA LEU A 20 -6.95 12.83 -3.19
C LEU A 20 -8.27 12.22 -2.68
N PRO A 21 -8.78 11.17 -3.33
CA PRO A 21 -9.90 10.41 -2.80
C PRO A 21 -9.58 9.90 -1.39
N ILE A 22 -10.49 10.08 -0.45
CA ILE A 22 -10.26 9.70 0.96
C ILE A 22 -9.93 8.20 1.10
N GLY A 23 -10.58 7.34 0.30
CA GLY A 23 -10.28 5.90 0.27
C GLY A 23 -8.85 5.61 -0.18
N TRP A 24 -8.31 6.40 -1.11
CA TRP A 24 -6.92 6.27 -1.57
C TRP A 24 -5.94 6.70 -0.47
N LEU A 25 -6.26 7.77 0.25
CA LEU A 25 -5.44 8.20 1.40
C LEU A 25 -5.44 7.15 2.52
N ILE A 26 -6.61 6.59 2.85
CA ILE A 26 -6.72 5.52 3.86
C ILE A 26 -5.91 4.30 3.42
N PHE A 27 -6.04 3.88 2.17
CA PHE A 27 -5.28 2.76 1.62
C PHE A 27 -3.77 3.02 1.72
N TYR A 28 -3.31 4.20 1.29
CA TYR A 28 -1.90 4.60 1.36
C TYR A 28 -1.34 4.50 2.79
N ILE A 29 -2.05 5.07 3.77
CA ILE A 29 -1.64 5.01 5.18
C ILE A 29 -1.69 3.56 5.69
N GLY A 30 -2.74 2.81 5.33
CA GLY A 30 -2.89 1.39 5.68
C GLY A 30 -1.72 0.55 5.20
N THR A 31 -1.26 0.75 3.96
CA THR A 31 -0.09 0.05 3.41
C THR A 31 1.19 0.41 4.15
N ILE A 32 1.37 1.68 4.56
CA ILE A 32 2.53 2.08 5.36
C ILE A 32 2.52 1.37 6.71
N LEU A 33 1.40 1.43 7.44
CA LEU A 33 1.26 0.77 8.74
C LEU A 33 1.45 -0.75 8.63
N TRP A 34 0.87 -1.36 7.59
CA TRP A 34 1.03 -2.78 7.31
C TRP A 34 2.49 -3.12 6.98
N GLY A 35 3.20 -2.29 6.22
CA GLY A 35 4.61 -2.47 5.91
C GLY A 35 5.49 -2.41 7.17
N ILE A 36 5.24 -1.44 8.05
CA ILE A 36 5.93 -1.34 9.35
C ILE A 36 5.68 -2.59 10.18
N TYR A 37 4.41 -3.02 10.29
CA TYR A 37 4.05 -4.25 10.99
C TYR A 37 4.76 -5.47 10.39
N TYR A 38 4.72 -5.62 9.06
CA TYR A 38 5.35 -6.74 8.36
C TYR A 38 6.86 -6.80 8.61
N VAL A 39 7.55 -5.66 8.51
CA VAL A 39 8.99 -5.59 8.81
C VAL A 39 9.25 -5.98 10.26
N GLY A 40 8.47 -5.47 11.21
CA GLY A 40 8.61 -5.85 12.62
C GLY A 40 8.36 -7.34 12.89
N SER A 41 7.38 -7.94 12.21
CA SER A 41 6.98 -9.33 12.41
C SER A 41 7.83 -10.36 11.66
N TYR A 42 8.37 -10.01 10.50
CA TYR A 42 9.05 -10.97 9.61
C TYR A 42 10.54 -10.70 9.41
N THR A 43 11.10 -9.68 10.08
CA THR A 43 12.56 -9.49 10.11
C THR A 43 13.14 -10.31 11.27
N PRO A 44 14.11 -11.22 11.02
CA PRO A 44 14.67 -12.09 12.06
C PRO A 44 15.24 -11.34 13.27
N VAL A 45 15.82 -10.15 13.05
CA VAL A 45 16.40 -9.30 14.10
C VAL A 45 15.34 -8.79 15.08
N PHE A 46 14.09 -8.58 14.64
CA PHE A 46 13.03 -8.01 15.48
C PHE A 46 12.14 -9.09 16.11
N SER A 47 11.78 -10.14 15.36
CA SER A 47 10.79 -11.12 15.79
C SER A 47 11.35 -12.53 16.04
N GLY A 48 12.62 -12.78 15.67
CA GLY A 48 13.18 -14.13 15.64
C GLY A 48 12.55 -15.06 14.60
N TRP A 49 11.65 -14.53 13.76
CA TRP A 49 11.01 -15.25 12.66
C TRP A 49 12.04 -15.64 11.61
N THR A 50 11.96 -16.88 11.13
CA THR A 50 12.78 -17.37 10.01
C THR A 50 11.95 -18.35 9.19
N GLN A 51 12.25 -18.44 7.89
CA GLN A 51 11.57 -19.38 7.01
C GLN A 51 11.77 -20.85 7.43
N VAL A 52 12.96 -21.21 7.91
CA VAL A 52 13.27 -22.58 8.36
C VAL A 52 12.41 -22.98 9.55
N LYS A 53 12.36 -22.15 10.60
CA LYS A 53 11.51 -22.40 11.78
C LYS A 53 10.03 -22.50 11.40
N ALA A 54 9.56 -21.63 10.50
CA ALA A 54 8.17 -21.65 10.05
C ALA A 54 7.85 -22.95 9.27
N TYR A 55 8.81 -23.44 8.48
CA TYR A 55 8.68 -24.71 7.78
C TYR A 55 8.66 -25.91 8.74
N GLU A 56 9.60 -25.96 9.69
CA GLU A 56 9.65 -27.02 10.72
C GLU A 56 8.33 -27.10 11.51
N GLN A 57 7.82 -25.95 12.00
CA GLN A 57 6.53 -25.86 12.68
C GLN A 57 5.34 -26.33 11.82
N SER A 58 5.44 -26.18 10.49
CA SER A 58 4.38 -26.64 9.58
C SER A 58 4.36 -28.15 9.40
N LEU A 59 5.49 -28.83 9.62
CA LEU A 59 5.61 -30.29 9.56
C LEU A 59 5.13 -30.97 10.86
N GLU A 60 5.10 -30.22 11.97
CA GLU A 60 4.63 -30.69 13.28
C GLU A 60 3.09 -30.60 13.46
N LYS A 61 2.38 -30.01 12.49
CA LYS A 61 0.91 -29.93 12.44
C LYS A 61 0.29 -31.07 11.65
#